data_AF-A0A8H5BKW3-F1
#
_entry.id   AF-A0A8H5BKW3-F1
#
_cell.length_a   1.000
_cell.length_b   1.000
_cell.length_c   1.000
_cell.angle_alpha   90.00
_cell.angle_beta   90.00
_cell.angle_gamma   90.00
#
_symmetry.space_group_name_H-M   'P 1'
#
loop_
_entity.id
_entity.type
_entity.pdbx_description
1 polymer ?
#
loop_
_entity_poly.entity_id
_entity_poly.type
_entity_poly.pdbx_seq_one_letter_code
_entity_poly.pdbx_strand_id
1 'polypeptide(L)'
;MTTSTLLGSLSKLRDCFLLLSTPSTLNMSLPHPIIVFGPTPGTYFVGVGMKYYAVGMPDSITSTASKWPAVQMRWMSINADGAWMVQDMYSSTLEFDTSVGDDLIQQCRGTNGFQYVTFGPTRGTWVGVGPDSSGVWSGNMEDDQIRALREMQAQAGDGFNFNMELRGILFGKGSTMIFMFGGSFAYYTDREAEGSELENLLNSYLYRSPAWTVERGSSLCPWDVNYYFLRFKDPQSGTVKMHWSLPPNMLANFNALSAWVCLSEWNRLHKFYDFYVNAHFFKQSALILCAAVTNECGLFKEVHEMNVCGILTHSDKHTWAQTPEAQAAIAQNQQLGLALAMNTMNLNIQAANALKISTGWYSYGPY
;
A
#
# COMPACT_ATOMS: atom_id res chain seq x y z
N MET A 1 -12.26 -23.28 2.88
CA MET A 1 -11.63 -22.05 3.42
C MET A 1 -11.42 -22.27 4.91
N THR A 2 -10.21 -22.06 5.45
CA THR A 2 -9.94 -22.26 6.88
C THR A 2 -10.44 -21.05 7.67
N THR A 3 -10.88 -21.25 8.91
CA THR A 3 -11.26 -20.18 9.86
C THR A 3 -10.19 -19.08 9.99
N SER A 4 -8.92 -19.38 9.70
CA SER A 4 -7.82 -18.42 9.70
C SER A 4 -7.96 -17.28 8.68
N THR A 5 -8.54 -17.51 7.49
CA THR A 5 -8.65 -16.47 6.45
C THR A 5 -9.70 -15.43 6.79
N LEU A 6 -10.79 -15.85 7.46
CA LEU A 6 -11.85 -14.97 7.94
C LEU A 6 -11.36 -14.11 9.11
N LEU A 7 -10.64 -14.72 10.06
CA LEU A 7 -10.05 -14.03 11.21
C LEU A 7 -9.03 -12.95 10.78
N GLY A 8 -8.19 -13.26 9.79
CA GLY A 8 -7.25 -12.29 9.22
C GLY A 8 -7.92 -11.14 8.46
N SER A 9 -9.17 -11.31 8.00
CA SER A 9 -9.94 -10.23 7.36
C SER A 9 -10.63 -9.32 8.40
N LEU A 10 -11.11 -9.90 9.49
CA LEU A 10 -11.71 -9.17 10.61
C LEU A 10 -10.68 -8.33 11.39
N SER A 11 -9.43 -8.80 11.52
CA SER A 11 -8.36 -8.02 12.16
C SER A 11 -8.05 -6.73 11.37
N LYS A 12 -7.99 -6.81 10.03
CA LYS A 12 -7.80 -5.63 9.16
C LYS A 12 -8.89 -4.58 9.34
N LEU A 13 -10.13 -5.01 9.55
CA LEU A 13 -11.27 -4.11 9.78
C LEU A 13 -11.22 -3.41 11.15
N ARG A 14 -10.80 -4.15 12.19
CA ARG A 14 -10.53 -3.54 13.50
C ARG A 14 -9.44 -2.49 13.40
N ASP A 15 -8.36 -2.79 12.68
CA ASP A 15 -7.26 -1.85 12.49
C ASP A 15 -7.73 -0.61 11.71
N CYS A 16 -8.53 -0.77 10.64
CA CYS A 16 -9.21 0.32 9.92
C CYS A 16 -10.03 1.22 10.84
N PHE A 17 -10.75 0.65 11.81
CA PHE A 17 -11.55 1.42 12.77
C PHE A 17 -10.67 2.18 13.77
N LEU A 18 -9.53 1.61 14.16
CA LEU A 18 -8.59 2.26 15.08
C LEU A 18 -7.86 3.46 14.45
N LEU A 19 -7.61 3.46 13.13
CA LEU A 19 -7.06 4.65 12.43
C LEU A 19 -7.87 5.92 12.66
N LEU A 20 -9.18 5.79 12.74
CA LEU A 20 -10.07 6.93 12.92
C LEU A 20 -10.03 7.48 14.36
N SER A 21 -9.38 6.77 15.29
CA SER A 21 -9.44 7.05 16.73
C SER A 21 -8.10 7.42 17.38
N THR A 22 -6.95 7.10 16.76
CA THR A 22 -5.62 7.50 17.26
C THR A 22 -4.85 8.28 16.20
N PRO A 23 -4.56 9.57 16.41
CA PRO A 23 -4.22 10.50 15.32
C PRO A 23 -2.85 10.31 14.65
N SER A 24 -1.94 9.49 15.19
CA SER A 24 -0.52 9.57 14.80
C SER A 24 0.28 8.25 14.78
N THR A 25 -0.35 7.07 14.89
CA THR A 25 0.39 5.79 14.82
C THR A 25 -0.39 4.68 14.15
N LEU A 26 0.24 3.97 13.22
CA LEU A 26 -0.31 2.79 12.57
C LEU A 26 0.52 1.52 12.83
N ASN A 27 -0.14 0.45 13.29
CA ASN A 27 0.37 -0.92 13.22
C ASN A 27 -0.32 -1.63 12.03
N MET A 28 0.46 -2.30 11.17
CA MET A 28 0.08 -2.62 9.78
C MET A 28 -1.23 -3.39 9.58
N SER A 29 -2.16 -2.76 8.85
CA SER A 29 -3.04 -3.41 7.85
C SER A 29 -3.30 -2.56 6.59
N LEU A 30 -2.91 -1.27 6.55
CA LEU A 30 -3.08 -0.44 5.36
C LEU A 30 -1.99 -0.67 4.31
N PRO A 31 -2.33 -0.50 3.01
CA PRO A 31 -1.34 -0.35 1.96
C PRO A 31 -0.40 0.82 2.30
N HIS A 32 0.90 0.62 2.11
CA HIS A 32 1.94 1.57 2.47
C HIS A 32 1.68 2.96 1.83
N PRO A 33 1.39 3.99 2.64
CA PRO A 33 1.20 5.32 2.11
C PRO A 33 2.53 5.95 1.69
N ILE A 34 2.47 6.85 0.72
CA ILE A 34 3.57 7.70 0.29
C ILE A 34 3.18 9.13 0.60
N ILE A 35 3.91 9.77 1.50
CA ILE A 35 3.69 11.17 1.90
C ILE A 35 4.99 11.92 1.69
N VAL A 36 4.95 12.96 0.87
CA VAL A 36 6.13 13.76 0.52
C VAL A 36 5.78 15.23 0.60
N PHE A 37 6.55 15.95 1.39
CA PHE A 37 6.46 17.40 1.49
C PHE A 37 7.15 18.03 0.29
N GLY A 38 6.52 19.03 -0.33
CA GLY A 38 7.17 19.90 -1.30
C GLY A 38 7.75 21.16 -0.63
N PRO A 39 8.24 22.11 -1.44
CA PRO A 39 8.92 23.32 -0.96
C PRO A 39 8.04 24.28 -0.17
N THR A 40 6.71 24.15 -0.27
CA THR A 40 5.76 25.04 0.39
C THR A 40 4.58 24.25 0.95
N PRO A 41 3.78 24.82 1.87
CA PRO A 41 2.55 24.18 2.35
C PRO A 41 1.53 23.85 1.25
N GLY A 42 1.63 24.51 0.10
CA GLY A 42 0.76 24.29 -1.06
C GLY A 42 1.26 23.24 -2.06
N THR A 43 2.46 22.68 -1.85
CA THR A 43 3.05 21.69 -2.76
C THR A 43 3.33 20.40 -2.01
N TYR A 44 2.67 19.30 -2.36
CA TYR A 44 2.90 17.99 -1.72
C TYR A 44 2.29 16.84 -2.51
N PHE A 45 2.74 15.62 -2.17
CA PHE A 45 2.14 14.37 -2.63
C PHE A 45 1.66 13.53 -1.44
N VAL A 46 0.43 13.05 -1.50
CA VAL A 46 -0.12 12.04 -0.57
C VAL A 46 -0.76 10.93 -1.39
N GLY A 47 -0.25 9.72 -1.26
CA GLY A 47 -0.77 8.53 -1.93
C GLY A 47 -1.09 7.42 -0.93
N VAL A 48 -2.23 6.76 -1.10
CA VAL A 48 -2.61 5.56 -0.32
C VAL A 48 -3.31 4.56 -1.25
N GLY A 49 -2.78 3.34 -1.32
CA GLY A 49 -3.34 2.31 -2.19
C GLY A 49 -3.30 2.73 -3.67
N MET A 50 -4.48 2.87 -4.27
CA MET A 50 -4.66 3.21 -5.70
C MET A 50 -4.97 4.67 -5.97
N LYS A 51 -5.01 5.52 -4.92
CA LYS A 51 -5.45 6.90 -5.00
C LYS A 51 -4.40 7.82 -4.44
N TYR A 52 -4.39 9.06 -4.93
CA TYR A 52 -3.44 10.07 -4.51
C TYR A 52 -4.01 11.49 -4.62
N TYR A 53 -3.36 12.42 -3.94
CA TYR A 53 -3.45 13.86 -4.11
C TYR A 53 -2.04 14.38 -4.41
N ALA A 54 -1.88 15.17 -5.48
CA ALA A 54 -0.62 15.81 -5.86
C ALA A 54 -0.85 17.34 -5.94
N VAL A 55 -0.99 17.98 -4.79
CA VAL A 55 -1.41 19.39 -4.70
C VAL A 55 -0.21 20.28 -5.03
N GLY A 56 -0.40 21.26 -5.91
CA GLY A 56 0.63 22.23 -6.30
C GLY A 56 1.86 21.61 -6.98
N MET A 57 1.76 20.37 -7.45
CA MET A 57 2.81 19.66 -8.19
C MET A 57 2.69 19.90 -9.70
N PRO A 58 3.79 19.80 -10.48
CA PRO A 58 3.72 19.88 -11.93
C PRO A 58 2.86 18.77 -12.54
N ASP A 59 2.16 19.05 -13.65
CA ASP A 59 1.25 18.09 -14.31
C ASP A 59 1.94 16.77 -14.72
N SER A 60 3.25 16.79 -14.93
CA SER A 60 4.07 15.60 -15.22
C SER A 60 3.90 14.48 -14.20
N ILE A 61 3.60 14.81 -12.92
CA ILE A 61 3.39 13.79 -11.89
C ILE A 61 2.13 12.97 -12.15
N THR A 62 1.11 13.55 -12.81
CA THR A 62 -0.19 12.90 -12.96
C THR A 62 -0.11 11.67 -13.85
N SER A 63 0.69 11.71 -14.92
CA SER A 63 0.96 10.54 -15.77
C SER A 63 1.66 9.44 -14.98
N THR A 64 2.69 9.78 -14.21
CA THR A 64 3.43 8.81 -13.40
C THR A 64 2.59 8.22 -12.29
N ALA A 65 1.85 9.03 -11.53
CA ALA A 65 0.98 8.57 -10.47
C ALA A 65 -0.24 7.76 -10.98
N SER A 66 -0.64 7.96 -12.25
CA SER A 66 -1.64 7.10 -12.91
C SER A 66 -1.07 5.74 -13.31
N LYS A 67 0.22 5.70 -13.68
CA LYS A 67 0.96 4.48 -14.03
C LYS A 67 1.31 3.66 -12.80
N TRP A 68 1.80 4.32 -11.76
CA TRP A 68 2.26 3.74 -10.51
C TRP A 68 1.40 4.24 -9.36
N PRO A 69 0.32 3.54 -9.00
CA PRO A 69 -0.42 3.87 -7.80
C PRO A 69 0.49 3.80 -6.57
N ALA A 70 0.14 4.52 -5.51
CA ALA A 70 0.98 4.65 -4.31
C ALA A 70 1.44 3.30 -3.72
N VAL A 71 0.61 2.25 -3.82
CA VAL A 71 0.97 0.88 -3.39
C VAL A 71 2.16 0.28 -4.14
N GLN A 72 2.46 0.76 -5.35
CA GLN A 72 3.59 0.35 -6.18
C GLN A 72 4.78 1.29 -6.05
N MET A 73 4.63 2.46 -5.43
CA MET A 73 5.74 3.38 -5.23
C MET A 73 6.57 2.94 -4.02
N ARG A 74 7.90 2.88 -4.19
CA ARG A 74 8.83 2.59 -3.09
C ARG A 74 9.10 3.83 -2.24
N TRP A 75 9.35 4.93 -2.93
CA TRP A 75 9.62 6.25 -2.36
C TRP A 75 9.42 7.31 -3.44
N MET A 76 9.21 8.55 -3.00
CA MET A 76 9.17 9.72 -3.86
C MET A 76 9.87 10.88 -3.13
N SER A 77 10.50 11.79 -3.87
CA SER A 77 11.12 13.00 -3.35
C SER A 77 10.80 14.19 -4.25
N ILE A 78 10.64 15.38 -3.64
CA ILE A 78 10.27 16.63 -4.32
C ILE A 78 11.36 17.66 -4.01
N ASN A 79 11.92 18.28 -5.05
CA ASN A 79 12.93 19.31 -5.00
C ASN A 79 12.34 20.67 -4.64
N ALA A 80 13.20 21.61 -4.26
CA ALA A 80 12.81 22.96 -3.88
C ALA A 80 12.09 23.75 -5.00
N ASP A 81 12.30 23.38 -6.27
CA ASP A 81 11.63 23.96 -7.44
C ASP A 81 10.40 23.15 -7.91
N GLY A 82 10.01 22.10 -7.18
CA GLY A 82 8.88 21.24 -7.52
C GLY A 82 9.22 20.10 -8.48
N ALA A 83 10.46 20.01 -8.99
CA ALA A 83 10.94 18.81 -9.68
C ALA A 83 10.80 17.60 -8.76
N TRP A 84 10.57 16.41 -9.30
CA TRP A 84 10.33 15.22 -8.48
C TRP A 84 11.02 13.99 -9.05
N MET A 85 11.24 13.02 -8.18
CA MET A 85 11.72 11.68 -8.52
C MET A 85 10.95 10.64 -7.72
N VAL A 86 10.69 9.48 -8.34
CA VAL A 86 9.98 8.36 -7.73
C VAL A 86 10.58 7.04 -8.22
N GLN A 87 10.57 6.04 -7.35
CA GLN A 87 10.96 4.69 -7.70
C GLN A 87 9.79 3.72 -7.59
N ASP A 88 9.62 2.87 -8.58
CA ASP A 88 8.72 1.73 -8.52
C ASP A 88 9.27 0.61 -7.62
N MET A 89 8.41 0.02 -6.80
CA MET A 89 8.75 -1.00 -5.80
C MET A 89 9.14 -2.33 -6.43
N TYR A 90 8.57 -2.68 -7.58
CA TYR A 90 8.70 -4.02 -8.16
C TYR A 90 9.81 -4.11 -9.20
N SER A 91 9.87 -3.15 -10.11
CA SER A 91 10.86 -3.07 -11.18
C SER A 91 12.12 -2.30 -10.75
N SER A 92 12.08 -1.56 -9.64
CA SER A 92 13.12 -0.61 -9.23
C SER A 92 13.39 0.49 -10.27
N THR A 93 12.49 0.66 -11.24
CA THR A 93 12.58 1.71 -12.27
C THR A 93 12.41 3.08 -11.62
N LEU A 94 13.24 4.03 -12.03
CA LEU A 94 13.12 5.43 -11.65
C LEU A 94 12.35 6.22 -12.72
N GLU A 95 11.41 7.03 -12.27
CA GLU A 95 10.82 8.12 -13.05
C GLU A 95 11.11 9.45 -12.38
N PHE A 96 11.25 10.48 -13.19
CA PHE A 96 11.63 11.80 -12.72
C PHE A 96 11.10 12.88 -13.65
N ASP A 97 10.95 14.08 -13.10
CA ASP A 97 10.58 15.25 -13.85
C ASP A 97 11.70 15.67 -14.81
N THR A 98 11.34 16.20 -15.98
CA THR A 98 12.31 16.66 -16.99
C THR A 98 13.16 17.85 -16.53
N SER A 99 12.78 18.53 -15.45
CA SER A 99 13.55 19.64 -14.86
C SER A 99 14.61 19.18 -13.85
N VAL A 100 14.69 17.89 -13.51
CA VAL A 100 15.80 17.34 -12.72
C VAL A 100 17.10 17.51 -13.50
N GLY A 101 18.17 17.98 -12.83
CA GLY A 101 19.44 18.27 -13.48
C GLY A 101 20.07 17.05 -14.17
N ASP A 102 20.65 17.27 -15.35
CA ASP A 102 21.23 16.22 -16.20
C ASP A 102 22.30 15.40 -15.49
N ASP A 103 23.15 16.02 -14.66
CA ASP A 103 24.20 15.33 -13.91
C ASP A 103 23.63 14.26 -12.97
N LEU A 104 22.55 14.60 -12.25
CA LEU A 104 21.87 13.65 -11.37
C LEU A 104 21.19 12.54 -12.19
N ILE A 105 20.58 12.87 -13.32
CA ILE A 105 19.97 11.89 -14.23
C ILE A 105 21.01 10.90 -14.76
N GLN A 106 22.18 11.38 -15.18
CA GLN A 106 23.27 10.54 -15.67
C GLN A 106 23.77 9.59 -14.57
N GLN A 107 23.91 10.07 -13.33
CA GLN A 107 24.28 9.23 -12.20
C GLN A 107 23.21 8.16 -11.90
N CYS A 108 21.92 8.47 -12.06
CA CYS A 108 20.84 7.48 -11.89
C CYS A 108 20.83 6.42 -12.99
N ARG A 109 21.31 6.73 -14.20
CA ARG A 109 21.30 5.81 -15.36
C ARG A 109 22.54 4.91 -15.45
N GLY A 110 23.56 5.11 -14.62
CA GLY A 110 24.79 4.32 -14.62
C GLY A 110 24.59 2.86 -14.16
N THR A 111 25.59 1.99 -14.40
CA THR A 111 25.58 0.56 -14.03
C THR A 111 25.38 0.33 -12.52
N ASN A 112 25.80 1.29 -11.69
CA ASN A 112 25.55 1.34 -10.24
C ASN A 112 24.73 2.59 -9.88
N GLY A 113 23.74 2.91 -10.72
CA GLY A 113 22.95 4.12 -10.57
C GLY A 113 22.23 4.18 -9.23
N PHE A 114 21.90 5.40 -8.81
CA PHE A 114 21.19 5.62 -7.56
C PHE A 114 19.87 4.85 -7.52
N GLN A 115 19.63 4.16 -6.42
CA GLN A 115 18.36 3.50 -6.12
C GLN A 115 17.49 4.33 -5.18
N TYR A 116 18.06 5.35 -4.55
CA TYR A 116 17.37 6.25 -3.67
C TYR A 116 17.92 7.65 -3.85
N VAL A 117 17.02 8.61 -4.07
CA VAL A 117 17.37 10.03 -4.19
C VAL A 117 16.46 10.84 -3.28
N THR A 118 17.07 11.76 -2.54
CA THR A 118 16.36 12.75 -1.72
C THR A 118 16.81 14.13 -2.12
N PHE A 119 15.84 15.02 -2.30
CA PHE A 119 16.11 16.44 -2.44
C PHE A 119 16.10 17.14 -1.08
N GLY A 120 16.93 18.17 -0.97
CA GLY A 120 17.01 19.04 0.20
C GLY A 120 16.08 20.25 0.12
N PRO A 121 16.11 21.10 1.17
CA PRO A 121 15.24 22.27 1.26
C PRO A 121 15.58 23.37 0.24
N THR A 122 16.79 23.36 -0.32
CA THR A 122 17.27 24.37 -1.26
C THR A 122 17.50 23.80 -2.65
N ARG A 123 17.36 24.66 -3.66
CA ARG A 123 17.44 24.24 -5.07
C ARG A 123 18.83 23.71 -5.37
N GLY A 124 18.86 22.48 -5.89
CA GLY A 124 20.10 21.80 -6.25
C GLY A 124 20.70 20.98 -5.11
N THR A 125 20.13 21.03 -3.90
CA THR A 125 20.53 20.16 -2.80
C THR A 125 19.91 18.78 -3.00
N TRP A 126 20.73 17.73 -3.02
CA TRP A 126 20.28 16.34 -3.16
C TRP A 126 21.32 15.35 -2.64
N VAL A 127 20.86 14.16 -2.26
CA VAL A 127 21.71 12.99 -2.03
C VAL A 127 21.15 11.81 -2.80
N GLY A 128 22.03 11.13 -3.53
CA GLY A 128 21.76 9.89 -4.23
C GLY A 128 22.55 8.76 -3.62
N VAL A 129 21.90 7.64 -3.36
CA VAL A 129 22.52 6.41 -2.84
C VAL A 129 22.26 5.27 -3.81
N GLY A 130 23.32 4.56 -4.16
CA GLY A 130 23.33 3.39 -5.04
C GLY A 130 22.69 2.16 -4.40
N PRO A 131 22.89 0.99 -5.01
CA PRO A 131 22.43 -0.28 -4.46
C PRO A 131 22.98 -0.54 -3.06
N ASP A 132 22.21 -1.26 -2.25
CA ASP A 132 22.61 -1.62 -0.89
C ASP A 132 23.97 -2.34 -0.89
N SER A 133 24.84 -1.93 0.02
CA SER A 133 26.20 -2.45 0.22
C SER A 133 27.17 -2.15 -0.92
N SER A 134 26.82 -1.27 -1.86
CA SER A 134 27.75 -0.83 -2.92
C SER A 134 28.78 0.19 -2.44
N GLY A 135 28.52 0.89 -1.34
CA GLY A 135 29.32 2.03 -0.90
C GLY A 135 29.19 3.27 -1.80
N VAL A 136 28.33 3.22 -2.81
CA VAL A 136 28.15 4.30 -3.80
C VAL A 136 27.10 5.27 -3.30
N TRP A 137 27.51 6.49 -3.01
CA TRP A 137 26.61 7.61 -2.82
C TRP A 137 27.27 8.90 -3.31
N SER A 138 26.47 9.89 -3.66
CA SER A 138 26.93 11.25 -3.95
C SER A 138 25.88 12.23 -3.44
N GLY A 139 26.28 13.49 -3.28
CA GLY A 139 25.34 14.54 -2.95
C GLY A 139 25.90 15.91 -3.29
N ASN A 140 24.98 16.81 -3.60
CA ASN A 140 25.22 18.23 -3.61
C ASN A 140 24.51 18.81 -2.37
N MET A 141 25.27 19.38 -1.44
CA MET A 141 24.77 19.81 -0.13
C MET A 141 25.39 21.14 0.25
N GLU A 142 24.72 21.87 1.14
CA GLU A 142 25.25 23.12 1.69
C GLU A 142 26.38 22.85 2.70
N ASP A 143 27.23 23.85 2.94
CA ASP A 143 28.41 23.71 3.82
C ASP A 143 28.06 23.21 5.22
N ASP A 144 26.96 23.69 5.80
CA ASP A 144 26.50 23.26 7.13
C ASP A 144 26.05 21.78 7.12
N GLN A 145 25.41 21.33 6.04
CA GLN A 145 25.03 19.93 5.87
C GLN A 145 26.24 19.04 5.64
N ILE A 146 27.23 19.50 4.86
CA ILE A 146 28.51 18.81 4.66
C ILE A 146 29.27 18.71 5.98
N ARG A 147 29.28 19.76 6.80
CA ARG A 147 29.90 19.74 8.13
C ARG A 147 29.23 18.68 9.02
N ALA A 148 27.91 18.70 9.13
CA ALA A 148 27.16 17.72 9.92
C ALA A 148 27.36 16.27 9.42
N LEU A 149 27.41 16.05 8.10
CA LEU A 149 27.76 14.76 7.52
C LEU A 149 29.16 14.28 7.97
N ARG A 150 30.16 15.17 7.95
CA ARG A 150 31.53 14.83 8.39
C ARG A 150 31.61 14.54 9.87
N GLU A 151 30.85 15.26 10.69
CA GLU A 151 30.73 14.99 12.13
C GLU A 151 30.13 13.58 12.36
N MET A 152 29.08 13.22 11.62
CA MET A 152 28.50 11.89 11.69
C MET A 152 29.47 10.79 11.22
N GLN A 153 30.24 11.04 10.16
CA GLN A 153 31.29 10.12 9.71
C GLN A 153 32.37 9.91 10.77
N ALA A 154 32.77 10.97 11.47
CA ALA A 154 33.76 10.87 12.54
C ALA A 154 33.23 10.11 13.77
N GLN A 155 31.94 10.23 14.09
CA GLN A 155 31.31 9.53 15.22
C GLN A 155 31.07 8.03 14.98
N ALA A 156 31.03 7.60 13.72
CA ALA A 156 30.75 6.21 13.36
C ALA A 156 31.79 5.20 13.90
N GLY A 157 33.01 5.66 14.22
CA GLY A 157 34.06 4.86 14.84
C GLY A 157 34.72 3.84 13.89
N ASP A 158 35.85 3.26 14.31
CA ASP A 158 36.72 2.44 13.45
C ASP A 158 36.10 1.12 12.95
N GLY A 159 34.98 0.69 13.55
CA GLY A 159 34.27 -0.54 13.19
C GLY A 159 33.10 -0.36 12.21
N PHE A 160 32.73 0.88 11.87
CA PHE A 160 31.57 1.17 11.03
C PHE A 160 31.99 1.82 9.72
N ASN A 161 31.80 1.11 8.61
CA ASN A 161 32.05 1.69 7.30
C ASN A 161 30.84 2.54 6.88
N PHE A 162 30.87 3.81 7.24
CA PHE A 162 29.80 4.77 6.95
C PHE A 162 29.33 4.72 5.50
N ASN A 163 30.26 4.71 4.55
CA ASN A 163 29.93 4.74 3.12
C ASN A 163 29.20 3.47 2.68
N MET A 164 29.63 2.30 3.17
CA MET A 164 29.01 1.01 2.85
C MET A 164 27.64 0.84 3.49
N GLU A 165 27.44 1.42 4.67
CA GLU A 165 26.23 1.29 5.46
C GLU A 165 25.17 2.35 5.15
N LEU A 166 25.55 3.49 4.56
CA LEU A 166 24.59 4.53 4.20
C LEU A 166 23.56 4.01 3.20
N ARG A 167 22.28 4.19 3.54
CA ARG A 167 21.11 3.80 2.71
C ARG A 167 20.30 4.99 2.21
N GLY A 168 20.56 6.19 2.76
CA GLY A 168 19.98 7.46 2.34
C GLY A 168 20.10 8.54 3.42
N ILE A 169 19.81 9.78 3.04
CA ILE A 169 19.75 10.93 3.94
C ILE A 169 18.41 11.63 3.71
N LEU A 170 17.62 11.84 4.76
CA LEU A 170 16.42 12.68 4.69
C LEU A 170 16.79 14.11 5.07
N PHE A 171 16.29 15.09 4.34
CA PHE A 171 16.49 16.50 4.62
C PHE A 171 15.21 17.13 5.17
N GLY A 172 15.32 17.80 6.31
CA GLY A 172 14.26 18.60 6.91
C GLY A 172 14.54 20.09 6.81
N LYS A 173 13.87 20.86 7.66
CA LYS A 173 14.09 22.30 7.82
C LYS A 173 15.51 22.59 8.29
N GLY A 174 16.08 23.67 7.75
CA GLY A 174 17.43 24.13 8.08
C GLY A 174 18.49 23.08 7.76
N SER A 175 19.31 22.73 8.75
CA SER A 175 20.33 21.70 8.65
C SER A 175 19.87 20.33 9.17
N THR A 176 18.58 20.17 9.51
CA THR A 176 18.06 18.91 10.07
C THR A 176 18.16 17.78 9.05
N MET A 177 18.80 16.68 9.44
CA MET A 177 19.03 15.49 8.61
C MET A 177 18.82 14.20 9.38
N ILE A 178 18.30 13.17 8.71
CA ILE A 178 18.28 11.79 9.21
C ILE A 178 19.11 10.92 8.28
N PHE A 179 20.14 10.29 8.81
CA PHE A 179 21.02 9.35 8.12
C PHE A 179 20.50 7.94 8.31
N MET A 180 20.11 7.29 7.21
CA MET A 180 19.56 5.93 7.24
C MET A 180 20.69 4.92 7.03
N PHE A 181 20.78 3.91 7.90
CA PHE A 181 21.77 2.84 7.79
C PHE A 181 21.09 1.47 7.75
N GLY A 182 21.84 0.42 7.37
CA GLY A 182 21.29 -0.94 7.26
C GLY A 182 20.74 -1.51 8.58
N GLY A 183 21.33 -1.13 9.72
CA GLY A 183 20.98 -1.65 11.05
C GLY A 183 20.47 -0.62 12.06
N SER A 184 20.49 0.66 11.72
CA SER A 184 20.02 1.75 12.58
C SER A 184 19.77 3.02 11.75
N PHE A 185 19.60 4.15 12.42
CA PHE A 185 19.73 5.46 11.82
C PHE A 185 20.54 6.35 12.77
N ALA A 186 20.97 7.50 12.29
CA ALA A 186 21.41 8.61 13.13
C ALA A 186 20.74 9.89 12.63
N TYR A 187 20.82 10.96 13.40
CA TYR A 187 20.22 12.22 12.99
C TYR A 187 21.08 13.39 13.47
N TYR A 188 20.94 14.51 12.77
CA TYR A 188 21.45 15.81 13.16
C TYR A 188 20.26 16.76 13.13
N THR A 189 20.01 17.47 14.22
CA THR A 189 18.95 18.46 14.33
C THR A 189 19.54 19.86 14.24
N ASP A 190 18.83 20.77 13.59
CA ASP A 190 19.12 22.19 13.78
C ASP A 190 18.59 22.68 15.15
N ARG A 191 18.87 23.94 15.50
CA ARG A 191 18.43 24.53 16.77
C ARG A 191 16.92 24.57 16.96
N GLU A 192 16.13 24.57 15.87
CA GLU A 192 14.66 24.57 15.97
C GLU A 192 14.13 23.16 16.26
N ALA A 193 14.82 22.14 15.77
CA ALA A 193 14.49 20.74 15.98
C ALA A 193 14.95 20.19 17.33
N GLU A 194 15.93 20.80 17.99
CA GLU A 194 16.37 20.44 19.34
C GLU A 194 15.22 20.56 20.37
N GLY A 195 14.96 19.47 21.10
CA GLY A 195 13.87 19.34 22.07
C GLY A 195 12.47 19.17 21.47
N SER A 196 12.34 19.15 20.13
CA SER A 196 11.05 19.06 19.44
C SER A 196 10.38 17.69 19.59
N GLU A 197 9.10 17.59 19.20
CA GLU A 197 8.41 16.31 19.11
C GLU A 197 9.11 15.33 18.15
N LEU A 198 9.67 15.85 17.04
CA LEU A 198 10.43 15.05 16.09
C LEU A 198 11.67 14.44 16.75
N GLU A 199 12.46 15.22 17.48
CA GLU A 199 13.65 14.70 18.16
C GLU A 199 13.28 13.65 19.22
N ASN A 200 12.26 13.92 20.04
CA ASN A 200 11.77 12.97 21.03
C ASN A 200 11.32 11.65 20.39
N LEU A 201 10.62 11.73 19.25
CA LEU A 201 10.23 10.58 18.47
C LEU A 201 11.46 9.80 17.96
N LEU A 202 12.44 10.46 17.36
CA LEU A 202 13.68 9.84 16.87
C LEU A 202 14.42 9.12 18.01
N ASN A 203 14.60 9.78 19.15
CA ASN A 203 15.25 9.18 20.33
C ASN A 203 14.51 7.93 20.84
N SER A 204 13.18 7.91 20.77
CA SER A 204 12.37 6.74 21.20
C SER A 204 12.57 5.49 20.34
N TYR A 205 13.14 5.62 19.13
CA TYR A 205 13.45 4.51 18.22
C TYR A 205 14.95 4.24 18.11
N LEU A 206 15.78 5.26 18.26
CA LEU A 206 17.24 5.16 18.23
C LEU A 206 17.78 4.37 19.44
N TYR A 207 17.26 4.64 20.65
CA TYR A 207 17.73 4.00 21.88
C TYR A 207 17.00 2.71 22.25
N ARG A 208 16.30 2.09 21.29
CA ARG A 208 15.73 0.75 21.46
C ARG A 208 16.83 -0.31 21.42
N SER A 209 16.52 -1.49 21.94
CA SER A 209 17.40 -2.66 21.89
C SER A 209 16.69 -3.84 21.20
N PRO A 210 16.93 -4.07 19.90
CA PRO A 210 17.81 -3.31 19.00
C PRO A 210 17.17 -1.99 18.53
N ALA A 211 18.02 -1.06 18.08
CA ALA A 211 17.58 0.18 17.46
C ALA A 211 16.75 -0.14 16.20
N TRP A 212 15.69 0.63 15.97
CA TRP A 212 14.90 0.48 14.75
C TRP A 212 15.58 1.23 13.60
N THR A 213 15.25 0.87 12.36
CA THR A 213 15.74 1.57 11.16
C THR A 213 14.70 2.54 10.63
N VAL A 214 15.13 3.59 9.95
CA VAL A 214 14.24 4.47 9.17
C VAL A 214 14.21 3.97 7.73
N GLU A 215 13.00 3.74 7.20
CA GLU A 215 12.81 3.18 5.86
C GLU A 215 12.70 4.27 4.78
N ARG A 216 13.11 3.91 3.56
CA ARG A 216 12.84 4.70 2.34
C ARG A 216 11.33 4.97 2.20
N GLY A 217 10.99 6.16 1.76
CA GLY A 217 9.61 6.66 1.72
C GLY A 217 9.18 7.42 2.98
N SER A 218 10.06 7.53 3.97
CA SER A 218 9.98 8.59 4.98
C SER A 218 10.29 9.96 4.35
N SER A 219 9.75 11.04 4.89
CA SER A 219 9.96 12.41 4.44
C SER A 219 9.95 13.36 5.64
N LEU A 220 10.87 14.33 5.64
CA LEU A 220 10.82 15.47 6.53
C LEU A 220 10.26 16.68 5.79
N CYS A 221 9.64 17.60 6.52
CA CYS A 221 9.15 18.85 5.95
C CYS A 221 10.29 19.88 5.86
N PRO A 222 10.54 20.50 4.70
CA PRO A 222 11.66 21.43 4.53
C PRO A 222 11.40 22.83 5.12
N TRP A 223 10.16 23.15 5.51
CA TRP A 223 9.77 24.49 5.96
C TRP A 223 9.19 24.55 7.39
N ASP A 224 8.88 23.43 8.02
CA ASP A 224 8.39 23.36 9.42
C ASP A 224 8.79 22.05 10.08
N VAL A 225 9.54 22.14 11.17
CA VAL A 225 10.07 20.96 11.89
C VAL A 225 8.99 20.11 12.54
N ASN A 226 7.84 20.69 12.83
CA ASN A 226 6.73 19.99 13.47
C ASN A 226 6.03 19.03 12.51
N TYR A 227 6.31 19.10 11.21
CA TYR A 227 5.72 18.23 10.21
C TYR A 227 6.72 17.21 9.67
N TYR A 228 6.29 15.94 9.65
CA TYR A 228 7.10 14.82 9.21
C TYR A 228 6.21 13.61 8.89
N PHE A 229 6.76 12.68 8.10
CA PHE A 229 6.22 11.34 7.90
C PHE A 229 7.38 10.36 7.99
N LEU A 230 7.42 9.56 9.06
CA LEU A 230 8.52 8.64 9.34
C LEU A 230 8.02 7.20 9.40
N ARG A 231 8.77 6.31 8.75
CA ARG A 231 8.54 4.87 8.72
C ARG A 231 9.68 4.20 9.47
N PHE A 232 9.41 3.68 10.65
CA PHE A 232 10.38 2.93 11.44
C PHE A 232 10.16 1.44 11.26
N LYS A 233 11.22 0.68 11.03
CA LYS A 233 11.16 -0.77 10.90
C LYS A 233 11.93 -1.45 12.02
N ASP A 234 11.26 -2.39 12.66
CA ASP A 234 11.88 -3.29 13.62
C ASP A 234 12.79 -4.29 12.89
N PRO A 235 14.10 -4.32 13.14
CA PRO A 235 15.00 -5.26 12.48
C PRO A 235 14.74 -6.71 12.89
N GLN A 236 14.11 -6.97 14.04
CA GLN A 236 13.82 -8.33 14.51
C GLN A 236 12.54 -8.90 13.91
N SER A 237 11.45 -8.13 13.96
CA SER A 237 10.13 -8.61 13.49
C SER A 237 9.83 -8.23 12.05
N GLY A 238 10.58 -7.28 11.46
CA GLY A 238 10.25 -6.68 10.17
C GLY A 238 9.02 -5.77 10.20
N THR A 239 8.43 -5.55 11.39
CA THR A 239 7.25 -4.71 11.56
C THR A 239 7.58 -3.26 11.24
N VAL A 240 6.76 -2.62 10.41
CA VAL A 240 6.86 -1.19 10.12
C VAL A 240 5.83 -0.43 10.94
N LYS A 241 6.28 0.56 11.70
CA LYS A 241 5.44 1.57 12.35
C LYS A 241 5.59 2.90 11.65
N MET A 242 4.46 3.54 11.40
CA MET A 242 4.40 4.82 10.71
C MET A 242 3.95 5.89 11.70
N HIS A 243 4.66 7.02 11.70
CA HIS A 243 4.38 8.19 12.51
C HIS A 243 4.30 9.41 11.60
N TRP A 244 3.37 10.30 11.90
CA TRP A 244 3.22 11.52 11.13
C TRP A 244 2.70 12.66 11.97
N SER A 245 3.16 13.85 11.60
CA SER A 245 2.52 15.10 11.92
C SER A 245 2.40 15.86 10.59
N LEU A 246 1.18 16.14 10.16
CA LEU A 246 0.90 16.67 8.83
C LEU A 246 0.17 18.01 8.91
N PRO A 247 0.40 18.93 7.97
CA PRO A 247 -0.38 20.16 7.85
C PRO A 247 -1.87 19.84 7.68
N PRO A 248 -2.80 20.69 8.17
CA PRO A 248 -4.24 20.36 8.18
C PRO A 248 -4.80 19.92 6.83
N ASN A 249 -4.43 20.60 5.74
CA ASN A 249 -4.88 20.25 4.39
C ASN A 249 -4.34 18.90 3.93
N MET A 250 -3.07 18.62 4.22
CA MET A 250 -2.44 17.34 3.88
C MET A 250 -3.02 16.19 4.72
N LEU A 251 -3.27 16.44 6.01
CA LEU A 251 -3.91 15.49 6.92
C LEU A 251 -5.33 15.15 6.47
N ALA A 252 -6.12 16.15 6.08
CA ALA A 252 -7.46 15.95 5.54
C ALA A 252 -7.44 15.05 4.29
N ASN A 253 -6.50 15.32 3.37
CA ASN A 253 -6.30 14.51 2.16
C ASN A 253 -5.86 13.08 2.49
N PHE A 254 -4.93 12.90 3.43
CA PHE A 254 -4.49 11.59 3.89
C PHE A 254 -5.63 10.79 4.53
N ASN A 255 -6.43 11.42 5.39
CA ASN A 255 -7.59 10.79 6.03
C ASN A 255 -8.65 10.40 5.01
N ALA A 256 -8.92 11.24 4.01
CA ALA A 256 -9.86 10.93 2.94
C ALA A 256 -9.42 9.70 2.12
N LEU A 257 -8.13 9.62 1.77
CA LEU A 257 -7.59 8.45 1.06
C LEU A 257 -7.63 7.18 1.93
N SER A 258 -7.28 7.29 3.21
CA SER A 258 -7.28 6.17 4.15
C SER A 258 -8.70 5.62 4.36
N ALA A 259 -9.69 6.50 4.54
CA ALA A 259 -11.09 6.12 4.62
C ALA A 259 -11.57 5.44 3.35
N TRP A 260 -11.18 5.96 2.17
CA TRP A 260 -11.51 5.33 0.89
C TRP A 260 -10.96 3.91 0.77
N VAL A 261 -9.70 3.68 1.16
CA VAL A 261 -9.10 2.35 1.15
C VAL A 261 -9.88 1.40 2.06
N CYS A 262 -10.16 1.80 3.31
CA CYS A 262 -10.93 0.97 4.24
C CYS A 262 -12.32 0.63 3.72
N LEU A 263 -13.04 1.61 3.13
CA LEU A 263 -14.35 1.37 2.50
C LEU A 263 -14.25 0.45 1.28
N SER A 264 -13.20 0.58 0.47
CA SER A 264 -12.99 -0.26 -0.71
C SER A 264 -12.73 -1.73 -0.33
N GLU A 265 -11.95 -1.96 0.74
CA GLU A 265 -11.69 -3.29 1.27
C GLU A 265 -12.95 -3.88 1.94
N TRP A 266 -13.70 -3.08 2.68
CA TRP A 266 -15.01 -3.50 3.22
C TRP A 266 -15.96 -3.95 2.10
N ASN A 267 -16.10 -3.15 1.04
CA ASN A 267 -16.96 -3.49 -0.10
C ASN A 267 -16.51 -4.76 -0.83
N ARG A 268 -15.19 -5.01 -0.92
CA ARG A 268 -14.65 -6.26 -1.46
C ARG A 268 -15.02 -7.45 -0.58
N LEU A 269 -14.88 -7.33 0.73
CA LEU A 269 -15.25 -8.38 1.69
C LEU A 269 -16.76 -8.67 1.65
N HIS A 270 -17.60 -7.63 1.56
CA HIS A 270 -19.04 -7.81 1.46
C HIS A 270 -19.43 -8.55 0.18
N LYS A 271 -18.89 -8.16 -0.98
CA LYS A 271 -19.13 -8.86 -2.26
C LYS A 271 -18.66 -10.32 -2.21
N PHE A 272 -17.53 -10.57 -1.56
CA PHE A 272 -17.02 -11.93 -1.39
C PHE A 272 -17.92 -12.76 -0.46
N TYR A 273 -18.41 -12.17 0.63
CA TYR A 273 -19.34 -12.81 1.54
C TYR A 273 -20.67 -13.14 0.84
N ASP A 274 -21.25 -12.18 0.10
CA ASP A 274 -22.46 -12.39 -0.68
C ASP A 274 -22.27 -13.51 -1.70
N PHE A 275 -21.13 -13.53 -2.40
CA PHE A 275 -20.80 -14.62 -3.32
C PHE A 275 -20.70 -15.97 -2.60
N TYR A 276 -20.03 -16.02 -1.44
CA TYR A 276 -19.86 -17.26 -0.68
C TYR A 276 -21.18 -17.79 -0.13
N VAL A 277 -22.01 -16.93 0.47
CA VAL A 277 -23.34 -17.29 0.98
C VAL A 277 -24.22 -17.78 -0.16
N ASN A 278 -24.25 -17.05 -1.28
CA ASN A 278 -25.01 -17.49 -2.45
C ASN A 278 -24.49 -18.81 -3.02
N ALA A 279 -23.17 -19.00 -3.14
CA ALA A 279 -22.58 -20.24 -3.63
C ALA A 279 -22.84 -21.44 -2.71
N HIS A 280 -22.77 -21.24 -1.38
CA HIS A 280 -23.12 -22.28 -0.40
C HIS A 280 -24.61 -22.60 -0.41
N PHE A 281 -25.45 -21.58 -0.51
CA PHE A 281 -26.89 -21.76 -0.66
C PHE A 281 -27.19 -22.54 -1.93
N PHE A 282 -26.60 -22.16 -3.08
CA PHE A 282 -26.71 -22.90 -4.33
C PHE A 282 -26.23 -24.35 -4.22
N LYS A 283 -25.12 -24.62 -3.52
CA LYS A 283 -24.62 -25.99 -3.30
C LYS A 283 -25.56 -26.81 -2.42
N GLN A 284 -26.14 -26.22 -1.37
CA GLN A 284 -27.14 -26.88 -0.53
C GLN A 284 -28.45 -27.10 -1.29
N SER A 285 -28.92 -26.11 -2.05
CA SER A 285 -30.10 -26.24 -2.90
C SER A 285 -29.90 -27.29 -3.99
N ALA A 286 -28.71 -27.38 -4.59
CA ALA A 286 -28.37 -28.42 -5.58
C ALA A 286 -28.30 -29.82 -4.94
N LEU A 287 -27.79 -29.95 -3.71
CA LEU A 287 -27.82 -31.20 -2.95
C LEU A 287 -29.25 -31.62 -2.60
N ILE A 288 -30.11 -30.67 -2.20
CA ILE A 288 -31.53 -30.92 -1.93
C ILE A 288 -32.26 -31.30 -3.22
N LEU A 289 -31.96 -30.65 -4.34
CA LEU A 289 -32.53 -30.96 -5.65
C LEU A 289 -32.07 -32.34 -6.14
N CYS A 290 -30.79 -32.67 -6.01
CA CYS A 290 -30.27 -34.01 -6.30
C CYS A 290 -30.93 -35.08 -5.42
N ALA A 291 -31.08 -34.83 -4.12
CA ALA A 291 -31.77 -35.76 -3.20
C ALA A 291 -33.26 -35.94 -3.54
N ALA A 292 -33.93 -34.87 -3.97
CA ALA A 292 -35.33 -34.90 -4.40
C ALA A 292 -35.49 -35.69 -5.72
N VAL A 293 -34.61 -35.46 -6.70
CA VAL A 293 -34.62 -36.20 -7.99
C VAL A 293 -34.29 -37.69 -7.79
N THR A 294 -33.38 -38.04 -6.86
CA THR A 294 -33.09 -39.44 -6.54
C THR A 294 -34.20 -40.14 -5.77
N ASN A 295 -35.09 -39.42 -5.08
CA ASN A 295 -36.25 -40.01 -4.41
C ASN A 295 -37.42 -40.31 -5.35
N GLU A 296 -37.49 -39.65 -6.52
CA GLU A 296 -38.49 -39.95 -7.55
C GLU A 296 -38.07 -41.09 -8.50
N CYS A 297 -36.76 -41.37 -8.60
CA CYS A 297 -36.25 -42.57 -9.25
C CYS A 297 -36.05 -43.66 -8.20
N GLY A 298 -37.04 -44.54 -8.02
CA GLY A 298 -37.04 -45.65 -7.06
C GLY A 298 -36.00 -46.75 -7.31
N LEU A 299 -34.72 -46.40 -7.38
CA LEU A 299 -33.56 -47.27 -7.56
C LEU A 299 -32.35 -46.62 -6.88
N PHE A 300 -32.27 -46.70 -5.55
CA PHE A 300 -31.00 -46.89 -4.81
C PHE A 300 -31.34 -47.13 -3.33
N LYS A 301 -31.56 -48.40 -3.02
CA LYS A 301 -31.47 -48.91 -1.65
C LYS A 301 -30.01 -49.28 -1.46
N GLU A 302 -29.39 -48.77 -0.39
CA GLU A 302 -28.00 -49.00 0.03
C GLU A 302 -26.91 -48.15 -0.63
N VAL A 303 -26.73 -46.92 -0.13
CA VAL A 303 -25.38 -46.41 0.20
C VAL A 303 -25.44 -45.77 1.59
N HIS A 304 -24.84 -46.45 2.55
CA HIS A 304 -24.61 -45.97 3.91
C HIS A 304 -23.63 -44.78 3.92
N GLU A 305 -23.91 -43.86 4.84
CA GLU A 305 -22.93 -43.09 5.64
C GLU A 305 -21.97 -42.14 4.89
N MET A 306 -22.42 -40.91 4.69
CA MET A 306 -21.56 -39.75 4.92
C MET A 306 -22.20 -38.83 5.96
N ASN A 307 -21.58 -38.80 7.13
CA ASN A 307 -21.82 -37.88 8.23
C ASN A 307 -21.84 -36.42 7.73
N VAL A 308 -23.04 -35.89 7.53
CA VAL A 308 -23.31 -34.45 7.62
C VAL A 308 -24.47 -34.27 8.60
N CYS A 309 -24.19 -34.52 9.88
CA CYS A 309 -25.04 -34.07 10.96
C CYS A 309 -24.15 -33.54 12.08
N GLY A 310 -24.08 -32.22 12.13
CA GLY A 310 -23.45 -31.47 13.21
C GLY A 310 -23.99 -30.07 13.15
N ILE A 311 -25.00 -29.81 13.98
CA ILE A 311 -25.69 -28.53 14.22
C ILE A 311 -26.90 -28.31 13.29
N LEU A 312 -28.07 -28.78 13.75
CA LEU A 312 -29.31 -28.00 13.92
C LEU A 312 -30.44 -28.98 14.29
N THR A 313 -30.47 -29.41 15.55
CA THR A 313 -31.68 -29.96 16.15
C THR A 313 -32.57 -28.79 16.56
N HIS A 314 -33.69 -28.58 15.87
CA HIS A 314 -34.98 -28.19 16.45
C HIS A 314 -36.07 -28.46 15.40
N SER A 315 -36.95 -29.40 15.74
CA SER A 315 -38.17 -29.75 15.02
C SER A 315 -39.08 -28.53 14.91
N ASP A 316 -39.57 -28.25 13.69
CA ASP A 316 -40.80 -27.49 13.35
C ASP A 316 -40.73 -26.80 11.95
N LYS A 317 -39.82 -27.21 11.06
CA LYS A 317 -39.64 -26.55 9.74
C LYS A 317 -40.24 -27.25 8.52
N HIS A 318 -41.11 -28.25 8.66
CA HIS A 318 -41.65 -28.95 7.47
C HIS A 318 -43.02 -28.47 6.96
N THR A 319 -43.73 -27.58 7.65
CA THR A 319 -45.06 -27.12 7.21
C THR A 319 -45.05 -25.78 6.45
N TRP A 320 -44.06 -24.91 6.65
CA TRP A 320 -44.03 -23.59 6.00
C TRP A 320 -43.64 -23.63 4.52
N ALA A 321 -42.89 -24.65 4.08
CA ALA A 321 -42.45 -24.80 2.68
C ALA A 321 -43.53 -25.38 1.76
N GLN A 322 -44.68 -25.79 2.31
CA GLN A 322 -45.82 -26.31 1.54
C GLN A 322 -46.93 -25.28 1.34
N THR A 323 -46.79 -24.06 1.86
CA THR A 323 -47.78 -23.02 1.58
C THR A 323 -47.68 -22.58 0.11
N PRO A 324 -48.81 -22.29 -0.56
CA PRO A 324 -48.81 -21.77 -1.93
C PRO A 324 -47.92 -20.53 -2.10
N GLU A 325 -47.84 -19.67 -1.07
CA GLU A 325 -46.99 -18.47 -1.06
C GLU A 325 -45.50 -18.82 -1.02
N ALA A 326 -45.11 -19.84 -0.25
CA ALA A 326 -43.72 -20.32 -0.22
C ALA A 326 -43.34 -20.98 -1.54
N GLN A 327 -44.24 -21.74 -2.16
CA GLN A 327 -44.01 -22.33 -3.47
C GLN A 327 -43.91 -21.27 -4.58
N ALA A 328 -44.73 -20.22 -4.53
CA ALA A 328 -44.64 -19.08 -5.45
C ALA A 328 -43.31 -18.32 -5.30
N ALA A 329 -42.86 -18.09 -4.06
CA ALA A 329 -41.57 -17.45 -3.79
C ALA A 329 -40.38 -18.30 -4.26
N ILE A 330 -40.45 -19.63 -4.08
CA ILE A 330 -39.43 -20.57 -4.58
C ILE A 330 -39.38 -20.54 -6.12
N ALA A 331 -40.53 -20.60 -6.78
CA ALA A 331 -40.62 -20.55 -8.25
C ALA A 331 -40.09 -19.22 -8.81
N GLN A 332 -40.43 -18.10 -8.17
CA GLN A 332 -39.93 -16.77 -8.55
C GLN A 332 -38.40 -16.68 -8.39
N ASN A 333 -37.85 -17.22 -7.30
CA ASN A 333 -36.41 -17.21 -7.05
C ASN A 333 -35.65 -18.12 -8.03
N GLN A 334 -36.23 -19.26 -8.43
CA GLN A 334 -35.68 -20.12 -9.49
C GLN A 334 -35.66 -19.41 -10.86
N GLN A 335 -36.72 -18.69 -11.21
CA GLN A 335 -36.76 -17.90 -12.45
C GLN A 335 -35.73 -16.76 -12.45
N LEU A 336 -35.56 -16.07 -11.32
CA LEU A 336 -34.53 -15.03 -11.15
C LEU A 336 -33.11 -15.62 -11.24
N GLY A 337 -32.88 -16.80 -10.66
CA GLY A 337 -31.60 -17.52 -10.75
C GLY A 337 -31.24 -17.89 -12.19
N LEU A 338 -32.21 -18.38 -12.97
CA LEU A 338 -32.05 -18.67 -14.41
C LEU A 338 -31.76 -17.40 -15.22
N ALA A 339 -32.48 -16.32 -14.97
CA ALA A 339 -32.26 -15.04 -15.66
C ALA A 339 -30.86 -14.46 -15.38
N LEU A 340 -30.37 -14.56 -14.14
CA LEU A 340 -29.04 -14.09 -13.76
C LEU A 340 -27.93 -14.95 -14.40
N ALA A 341 -28.12 -16.27 -14.46
CA ALA A 341 -27.19 -17.19 -15.11
C ALA A 341 -27.10 -16.92 -16.63
N MET A 342 -28.24 -16.68 -17.29
CA MET A 342 -28.27 -16.31 -18.71
C MET A 342 -27.58 -14.97 -18.98
N ASN A 343 -27.80 -13.96 -18.13
CA ASN A 343 -27.12 -12.65 -18.27
C ASN A 343 -25.61 -12.77 -18.07
N THR A 344 -25.16 -13.59 -17.13
CA THR A 344 -23.73 -13.83 -16.88
C THR A 344 -23.08 -14.56 -18.07
N MET A 345 -23.77 -15.55 -18.64
CA MET A 345 -23.32 -16.24 -19.85
C MET A 345 -23.22 -15.29 -21.05
N ASN A 346 -24.20 -14.41 -21.24
CA ASN A 346 -24.19 -13.40 -22.30
C ASN A 346 -23.03 -12.40 -22.15
N LEU A 347 -22.76 -11.92 -20.92
CA LEU A 347 -21.62 -11.04 -20.65
C LEU A 347 -20.27 -11.72 -20.93
N ASN A 348 -20.13 -13.01 -20.57
CA ASN A 348 -18.92 -13.77 -20.86
C ASN A 348 -18.73 -14.01 -22.37
N ILE A 349 -19.81 -14.26 -23.12
CA ILE A 349 -19.76 -14.37 -24.58
C ILE A 349 -19.37 -13.03 -25.21
N GLN A 350 -19.94 -11.92 -24.73
CA GLN A 350 -19.60 -10.57 -25.22
C GLN A 350 -18.13 -10.22 -24.93
N ALA A 351 -17.64 -10.53 -23.72
CA ALA A 351 -16.24 -10.34 -23.36
C ALA A 351 -15.30 -11.19 -24.21
N ALA A 352 -15.63 -12.46 -24.45
CA ALA A 352 -14.86 -13.35 -25.31
C ALA A 352 -14.84 -12.86 -26.78
N ASN A 353 -15.97 -12.37 -27.29
CA ASN A 353 -16.05 -11.78 -28.63
C ASN A 353 -15.26 -10.48 -28.75
N ALA A 354 -15.31 -9.61 -27.74
CA ALA A 354 -14.49 -8.40 -27.68
C ALA A 354 -12.99 -8.72 -27.66
N LEU A 355 -12.59 -9.76 -26.93
CA LEU A 355 -11.19 -10.23 -26.88
C LEU A 355 -10.73 -10.81 -28.24
N LYS A 356 -11.62 -11.49 -28.96
CA LYS A 356 -11.34 -12.05 -30.29
C LYS A 356 -11.15 -10.96 -31.35
N ILE A 357 -11.86 -9.83 -31.22
CA ILE A 357 -11.73 -8.67 -32.10
C ILE A 357 -10.45 -7.87 -31.78
N SER A 358 -10.07 -7.72 -30.51
CA SER A 358 -8.89 -6.93 -30.13
C SER A 358 -7.55 -7.63 -30.36
N THR A 359 -7.52 -8.96 -30.49
CA THR A 359 -6.28 -9.74 -30.63
C THR A 359 -5.89 -10.06 -32.08
N GLY A 360 -6.70 -9.70 -33.08
CA GLY A 360 -6.27 -9.68 -34.49
C GLY A 360 -5.92 -11.03 -35.12
N TRP A 361 -6.46 -12.15 -34.64
CA TRP A 361 -6.25 -13.47 -35.26
C TRP A 361 -7.12 -13.65 -36.51
N TYR A 362 -6.61 -13.22 -37.67
CA TYR A 362 -7.06 -13.69 -38.98
C TYR A 362 -6.28 -14.96 -39.33
N SER A 363 -6.95 -16.11 -39.41
CA SER A 363 -6.37 -17.28 -40.07
C SER A 363 -6.49 -17.06 -41.58
N TYR A 364 -5.37 -16.78 -42.24
CA TYR A 364 -5.26 -17.01 -43.67
C TYR A 364 -5.28 -18.52 -43.90
N GLY A 365 -6.28 -19.02 -44.64
CA GLY A 365 -6.31 -20.40 -45.13
C GLY A 365 -5.23 -20.59 -46.22
N PRO A 366 -4.60 -21.77 -46.30
CA PRO A 366 -3.57 -22.03 -47.30
C PRO A 366 -4.18 -22.26 -48.69
N TYR A 367 -3.52 -21.69 -49.71
CA TYR A 367 -3.37 -22.37 -50.99
C TYR A 367 -2.37 -23.51 -50.84
#